data_AF-A0A5R9FQT6-F1
#
_entry.id   AF-A0A5R9FQT6-F1
#
_cell.length_a   1.000
_cell.length_b   1.000
_cell.length_c   1.000
_cell.angle_alpha   90.00
_cell.angle_beta   90.00
_cell.angle_gamma   90.00
#
_symmetry.space_group_name_H-M   'P 1'
#
loop_
_entity.id
_entity.type
_entity.pdbx_description
1 polymer ?
#
loop_
_entity_poly.entity_id
_entity_poly.type
_entity_poly.pdbx_seq_one_letter_code
_entity_poly.pdbx_strand_id
1 'polypeptide(L)'
;MGMERFIGIDLAWAPGEGSVKPNETGVAAIDGRGVVIDCGWTCGLEETMSWLAKTAVDGSTLTFVDAPLVVDNPAGQRLCEREVGRRYGRWKVSANSTNQNSPRLAGVLLRERLRESGWSYDDGRGGPPTGGLVMSECYPYTTLVGAAELGYDQERPTYKRRPARVPTAQWRAVRAEECDTLIARMSGLATADPPLLLSSHPVSRRLLDEPSPQRAVDYKHREDLIDALLCAWTAALWSRHGLARCQVLAADSLVPPGCAPTIIAPARPEQRPSPCTPMDLR
;
A
#
# COMPACT_ATOMS: atom_id res chain seq x y z
N MET A 1 -8.14 21.62 10.74
CA MET A 1 -6.88 21.36 10.02
C MET A 1 -7.06 20.00 9.38
N GLY A 2 -6.66 19.81 8.12
CA GLY A 2 -6.75 18.53 7.42
C GLY A 2 -5.37 17.89 7.30
N MET A 3 -5.29 16.65 6.81
CA MET A 3 -3.99 16.03 6.51
C MET A 3 -3.28 16.80 5.39
N GLU A 4 -2.00 17.11 5.59
CA GLU A 4 -1.15 17.84 4.64
C GLU A 4 -0.14 16.94 3.94
N ARG A 5 0.26 15.85 4.63
CA ARG A 5 1.28 14.91 4.18
C ARG A 5 0.71 13.49 4.09
N PHE A 6 0.88 12.87 2.93
CA PHE A 6 0.53 11.47 2.70
C PHE A 6 1.80 10.69 2.43
N ILE A 7 2.07 9.67 3.25
CA ILE A 7 3.28 8.86 3.16
C ILE A 7 2.89 7.42 2.79
N GLY A 8 3.68 6.81 1.92
CA GLY A 8 3.58 5.41 1.57
C GLY A 8 4.87 4.67 1.85
N ILE A 9 4.74 3.45 2.36
CA ILE A 9 5.88 2.58 2.71
C ILE A 9 5.63 1.19 2.11
N ASP A 10 6.44 0.81 1.11
CA ASP A 10 6.57 -0.59 0.70
C ASP A 10 7.62 -1.26 1.58
N LEU A 11 7.15 -1.75 2.74
CA LEU A 11 8.04 -2.23 3.78
C LEU A 11 8.67 -3.55 3.36
N ALA A 12 9.95 -3.74 3.66
CA ALA A 12 10.51 -5.09 3.61
C ALA A 12 9.98 -5.94 4.78
N TRP A 13 9.22 -7.00 4.49
CA TRP A 13 8.45 -7.71 5.52
C TRP A 13 9.29 -8.50 6.54
N ALA A 14 10.53 -8.86 6.21
CA ALA A 14 11.40 -9.61 7.10
C ALA A 14 12.19 -8.63 8.00
N PRO A 15 12.12 -8.75 9.34
CA PRO A 15 13.03 -8.04 10.22
C PRO A 15 14.45 -8.50 9.87
N GLY A 16 15.38 -7.57 9.67
CA GLY A 16 16.78 -7.94 9.53
C GLY A 16 17.26 -8.55 10.85
N GLU A 17 17.37 -9.87 10.93
CA GLU A 17 17.94 -10.56 12.09
C GLU A 17 19.43 -10.84 11.85
N GLY A 18 20.27 -10.48 12.82
CA GLY A 18 21.70 -10.82 12.83
C GLY A 18 22.55 -10.05 11.81
N SER A 19 23.59 -10.72 11.27
CA SER A 19 24.58 -10.16 10.33
C SER A 19 24.10 -10.04 8.88
N VAL A 20 22.79 -10.18 8.64
CA VAL A 20 22.20 -10.04 7.30
C VAL A 20 21.93 -8.56 7.03
N LYS A 21 22.42 -8.05 5.89
CA LYS A 21 22.14 -6.67 5.46
C LYS A 21 20.63 -6.43 5.46
N PRO A 22 20.12 -5.37 6.11
CA PRO A 22 18.69 -5.06 6.11
C PRO A 22 18.17 -4.94 4.68
N ASN A 23 16.96 -5.45 4.46
CA ASN A 23 16.30 -5.32 3.17
C ASN A 23 15.92 -3.84 2.92
N GLU A 24 15.93 -3.48 1.64
CA GLU A 24 15.52 -2.17 1.16
C GLU A 24 13.99 -2.01 1.29
N THR A 25 13.55 -0.82 1.68
CA THR A 25 12.14 -0.42 1.84
C THR A 25 11.91 0.80 0.96
N GLY A 26 10.90 0.76 0.10
CA GLY A 26 10.48 1.92 -0.67
C GLY A 26 9.74 2.91 0.21
N VAL A 27 10.05 4.19 0.08
CA VAL A 27 9.37 5.27 0.81
C VAL A 27 9.00 6.41 -0.13
N ALA A 28 7.82 6.98 0.06
CA ALA A 28 7.36 8.13 -0.71
C ALA A 28 6.46 9.03 0.13
N ALA A 29 6.57 10.34 -0.08
CA ALA A 29 5.77 11.35 0.56
C ALA A 29 5.22 12.32 -0.48
N ILE A 30 3.90 12.56 -0.43
CA ILE A 30 3.21 13.50 -1.31
C ILE A 30 2.37 14.49 -0.51
N ASP A 31 2.10 15.67 -1.08
CA ASP A 31 1.12 16.63 -0.54
C ASP A 31 -0.29 16.41 -1.13
N GLY A 32 -1.29 17.15 -0.62
CA GLY A 32 -2.67 17.08 -1.14
C GLY A 32 -2.86 17.58 -2.57
N ARG A 33 -1.84 18.15 -3.21
CA ARG A 33 -1.82 18.51 -4.63
C ARG A 33 -1.07 17.47 -5.48
N GLY A 34 -0.72 16.32 -4.88
CA GLY A 34 -0.03 15.23 -5.56
C GLY A 34 1.45 15.49 -5.80
N VAL A 35 2.02 16.57 -5.29
CA VAL A 35 3.45 16.87 -5.45
C VAL A 35 4.23 15.89 -4.59
N VAL A 36 5.14 15.14 -5.20
CA VAL A 36 6.10 14.31 -4.49
C VAL A 36 7.08 15.22 -3.75
N ILE A 37 7.04 15.18 -2.42
CA ILE A 37 7.87 15.98 -1.52
C ILE A 37 9.24 15.33 -1.34
N ASP A 38 9.25 14.02 -1.10
CA ASP A 38 10.45 13.21 -1.05
C ASP A 38 10.10 11.76 -1.38
N CYS A 39 11.01 11.03 -1.99
CA CYS A 39 10.86 9.59 -2.22
C CYS A 39 12.21 8.94 -2.50
N GLY A 40 12.29 7.65 -2.20
CA GLY A 40 13.50 6.85 -2.39
C GLY A 40 13.41 5.56 -1.60
N TRP A 41 14.51 5.22 -0.96
CA TRP A 41 14.66 3.94 -0.28
C TRP A 41 15.38 4.11 1.05
N THR A 42 15.04 3.24 2.00
CA THR A 42 15.69 3.10 3.30
C THR A 42 16.09 1.65 3.51
N CYS A 43 17.08 1.39 4.36
CA CYS A 43 17.53 0.06 4.73
C CYS A 43 17.27 -0.21 6.21
N GLY A 44 16.26 -1.03 6.51
CA GLY A 44 15.89 -1.39 7.87
C GLY A 44 15.08 -0.33 8.63
N LEU A 45 14.57 -0.71 9.80
CA LEU A 45 13.60 0.11 10.54
C LEU A 45 14.17 1.45 11.02
N GLU A 46 15.43 1.49 11.48
CA GLU A 46 16.01 2.74 12.01
C GLU A 46 16.11 3.83 10.93
N GLU A 47 16.52 3.48 9.71
CA GLU A 47 16.59 4.43 8.59
C GLU A 47 15.18 4.86 8.16
N THR A 48 14.22 3.94 8.10
CA THR A 48 12.81 4.24 7.83
C THR A 48 12.23 5.21 8.88
N MET A 49 12.50 4.99 10.16
CA MET A 49 12.06 5.89 11.25
C MET A 49 12.72 7.26 11.15
N SER A 50 14.03 7.33 10.85
CA SER A 50 14.73 8.60 10.64
C SER A 50 14.18 9.38 9.45
N TRP A 51 13.87 8.69 8.35
CA TRP A 51 13.25 9.28 7.19
C TRP A 51 11.84 9.81 7.50
N LEU A 52 11.00 9.01 8.19
CA LEU A 52 9.66 9.43 8.63
C LEU A 52 9.70 10.67 9.52
N ALA A 53 10.62 10.74 10.49
CA ALA A 53 10.76 11.87 11.39
C ALA A 53 11.14 13.18 10.66
N LYS A 54 11.90 13.10 9.56
CA LYS A 54 12.27 14.26 8.73
C LYS A 54 11.15 14.69 7.78
N THR A 55 10.33 13.74 7.36
CA THR A 55 9.37 13.92 6.26
C THR A 55 7.94 14.13 6.76
N ALA A 56 7.60 13.73 7.98
CA ALA A 56 6.31 14.01 8.56
C ALA A 56 6.11 15.50 8.83
N VAL A 57 4.85 15.94 8.73
CA VAL A 57 4.38 17.22 9.26
C VAL A 57 3.62 16.93 10.55
N ASP A 58 4.10 17.47 11.67
CA ASP A 58 3.51 17.28 12.98
C ASP A 58 2.01 17.60 12.98
N GLY A 59 1.20 16.66 13.46
CA GLY A 59 -0.24 16.82 13.54
C GLY A 59 -0.99 16.80 12.21
N SER A 60 -0.33 16.57 11.07
CA SER A 60 -0.97 16.60 9.73
C SER A 60 -0.42 15.54 8.76
N THR A 61 -0.08 14.35 9.26
CA THR A 61 0.48 13.26 8.43
C THR A 61 -0.30 11.96 8.53
N LEU A 62 -0.59 11.37 7.38
CA LEU A 62 -1.18 10.05 7.24
C LEU A 62 -0.26 9.12 6.44
N THR A 63 0.15 8.02 7.05
CA THR A 63 1.05 7.02 6.46
C THR A 63 0.30 5.72 6.17
N PHE A 64 0.40 5.21 4.94
CA PHE A 64 -0.11 3.90 4.55
C PHE A 64 1.07 2.94 4.34
N VAL A 65 0.99 1.76 4.96
CA VAL A 65 2.08 0.77 4.96
C VAL A 65 1.62 -0.50 4.23
N ASP A 66 2.39 -0.99 3.26
CA ASP A 66 2.23 -2.33 2.67
C ASP A 66 2.91 -3.38 3.54
N ALA A 67 2.34 -3.60 4.73
CA ALA A 67 2.68 -4.71 5.61
C ALA A 67 1.59 -4.91 6.66
N PRO A 68 1.46 -6.14 7.20
CA PRO A 68 0.65 -6.40 8.39
C PRO A 68 1.07 -5.52 9.57
N LEU A 69 0.20 -4.61 10.01
CA LEU A 69 0.44 -3.75 11.20
C LEU A 69 -0.19 -4.33 12.47
N VAL A 70 -1.23 -5.14 12.32
CA VAL A 70 -1.86 -5.89 13.41
C VAL A 70 -2.01 -7.34 13.00
N VAL A 71 -1.50 -8.23 13.85
CA VAL A 71 -1.58 -9.69 13.68
C VAL A 71 -2.00 -10.30 15.02
N ASP A 72 -3.30 -10.53 15.17
CA ASP A 72 -3.92 -11.01 16.41
C ASP A 72 -4.32 -12.50 16.36
N ASN A 73 -4.20 -13.13 15.19
CA ASN A 73 -4.55 -14.53 14.97
C ASN A 73 -3.35 -15.45 15.25
N PRO A 74 -3.53 -16.53 16.04
CA PRO A 74 -2.45 -17.47 16.33
C PRO A 74 -2.03 -18.27 15.10
N ALA A 75 -2.96 -18.56 14.19
CA ALA A 75 -2.73 -19.32 12.96
C ALA A 75 -3.70 -18.89 11.84
N GLY A 76 -3.47 -19.41 10.64
CA GLY A 76 -4.36 -19.20 9.50
C GLY A 76 -4.21 -17.81 8.87
N GLN A 77 -5.31 -17.33 8.27
CA GLN A 77 -5.40 -16.09 7.52
C GLN A 77 -6.26 -15.07 8.27
N ARG A 78 -5.82 -13.80 8.31
CA ARG A 78 -6.59 -12.70 8.91
C ARG A 78 -7.89 -12.48 8.14
N LEU A 79 -8.92 -11.96 8.82
CA LEU A 79 -10.21 -11.67 8.16
C LEU A 79 -10.01 -10.71 6.98
N CYS A 80 -9.21 -9.65 7.14
CA CYS A 80 -8.95 -8.68 6.08
C CYS A 80 -8.30 -9.33 4.84
N GLU A 81 -7.34 -10.23 5.02
CA GLU A 81 -6.68 -10.99 3.94
C GLU A 81 -7.66 -11.93 3.21
N ARG A 82 -8.57 -12.58 3.95
CA ARG A 82 -9.64 -13.40 3.37
C ARG A 82 -10.60 -12.54 2.54
N GLU A 83 -10.95 -11.35 3.04
CA GLU A 83 -11.80 -10.42 2.32
C GLU A 83 -11.13 -9.84 1.08
N VAL A 84 -9.80 -9.66 1.06
CA VAL A 84 -9.06 -9.34 -0.16
C VAL A 84 -9.35 -10.41 -1.23
N GLY A 85 -9.18 -11.69 -0.88
CA GLY A 85 -9.44 -12.80 -1.81
C GLY A 85 -10.90 -12.86 -2.28
N ARG A 86 -11.86 -12.66 -1.37
CA ARG A 86 -13.30 -12.68 -1.71
C ARG A 86 -13.72 -11.53 -2.61
N ARG A 87 -13.21 -10.32 -2.35
CA ARG A 87 -13.69 -9.07 -2.97
C ARG A 87 -12.88 -8.65 -4.20
N TYR A 88 -11.60 -9.04 -4.29
CA TYR A 88 -10.69 -8.66 -5.37
C TYR A 88 -10.14 -9.87 -6.16
N GLY A 89 -10.48 -11.10 -5.76
CA GLY A 89 -9.99 -12.32 -6.41
C GLY A 89 -10.35 -12.44 -7.89
N ARG A 90 -11.48 -11.86 -8.32
CA ARG A 90 -11.85 -11.76 -9.75
C ARG A 90 -10.76 -11.09 -10.60
N TRP A 91 -10.04 -10.10 -10.04
CA TRP A 91 -8.94 -9.40 -10.70
C TRP A 91 -7.57 -10.03 -10.38
N LYS A 92 -7.55 -11.28 -9.92
CA LYS A 92 -6.36 -12.06 -9.55
C LYS A 92 -5.56 -11.48 -8.37
N VAL A 93 -6.22 -10.70 -7.51
CA VAL A 93 -5.61 -10.14 -6.29
C VAL A 93 -5.92 -11.02 -5.08
N SER A 94 -4.88 -11.41 -4.35
CA SER A 94 -4.98 -12.13 -3.07
C SER A 94 -3.81 -11.75 -2.17
N ALA A 95 -4.11 -11.49 -0.89
CA ALA A 95 -3.08 -11.21 0.10
C ALA A 95 -2.40 -12.50 0.59
N ASN A 96 -1.12 -12.41 0.95
CA ASN A 96 -0.46 -13.50 1.65
C ASN A 96 -1.07 -13.63 3.06
N SER A 97 -1.20 -14.86 3.56
CA SER A 97 -1.63 -15.07 4.94
C SER A 97 -0.54 -14.68 5.94
N THR A 98 -0.92 -13.95 6.98
CA THR A 98 -0.06 -13.61 8.11
C THR A 98 -0.73 -14.05 9.42
N ASN A 99 0.09 -14.54 10.35
CA ASN A 99 -0.31 -14.93 11.71
C ASN A 99 0.88 -14.78 12.66
N GLN A 100 0.68 -14.97 13.96
CA GLN A 100 1.71 -14.77 14.98
C GLN A 100 2.97 -15.64 14.81
N ASN A 101 2.88 -16.75 14.05
CA ASN A 101 4.03 -17.61 13.74
C ASN A 101 4.76 -17.22 12.45
N SER A 102 4.35 -16.13 11.79
CA SER A 102 4.93 -15.70 10.52
C SER A 102 6.28 -15.01 10.74
N PRO A 103 7.30 -15.27 9.90
CA PRO A 103 8.59 -14.56 9.97
C PRO A 103 8.53 -13.14 9.39
N ARG A 104 7.33 -12.62 9.12
CA ARG A 104 7.05 -11.42 8.32
C ARG A 104 6.34 -10.34 9.15
N LEU A 105 6.91 -10.02 10.30
CA LEU A 105 6.30 -9.13 11.31
C LEU A 105 6.96 -7.74 11.37
N ALA A 106 7.74 -7.35 10.35
CA ALA A 106 8.37 -6.03 10.33
C ALA A 106 7.35 -4.87 10.43
N GLY A 107 6.13 -5.04 9.89
CA GLY A 107 5.06 -4.04 10.02
C GLY A 107 4.55 -3.87 11.46
N VAL A 108 4.49 -4.96 12.24
CA VAL A 108 4.13 -4.91 13.66
C VAL A 108 5.19 -4.15 14.44
N LEU A 109 6.47 -4.45 14.19
CA LEU A 109 7.60 -3.74 14.82
C LEU A 109 7.63 -2.25 14.43
N LEU A 110 7.41 -1.92 13.15
CA LEU A 110 7.31 -0.54 12.69
C LEU A 110 6.19 0.21 13.42
N ARG A 111 5.01 -0.41 13.57
CA ARG A 111 3.89 0.16 14.30
C ARG A 111 4.25 0.44 15.75
N GLU A 112 4.92 -0.49 16.44
CA GLU A 112 5.35 -0.29 17.83
C GLU A 112 6.28 0.93 17.96
N ARG A 113 7.32 1.01 17.13
CA ARG A 113 8.26 2.14 17.13
C ARG A 113 7.60 3.48 16.78
N LEU A 114 6.66 3.48 15.84
CA LEU A 114 5.88 4.67 15.50
C LEU A 114 4.99 5.12 16.66
N ARG A 115 4.36 4.18 17.38
CA ARG A 115 3.57 4.51 18.59
C ARG A 115 4.41 5.13 19.68
N GLU A 116 5.60 4.60 19.93
CA GLU A 116 6.58 5.19 20.86
C GLU A 116 6.99 6.61 20.45
N SER A 117 6.92 6.92 19.15
CA SER A 117 7.22 8.22 18.56
C SER A 117 5.99 9.12 18.38
N GLY A 118 4.86 8.80 19.02
CA GLY A 118 3.65 9.64 19.03
C GLY A 118 2.66 9.41 17.89
N TRP A 119 2.86 8.39 17.04
CA TRP A 119 1.89 8.03 16.00
C TRP A 119 0.75 7.18 16.55
N SER A 120 -0.46 7.36 16.01
CA SER A 120 -1.60 6.48 16.27
C SER A 120 -1.85 5.52 15.10
N TYR A 121 -2.31 4.31 15.41
CA TYR A 121 -2.83 3.40 14.39
C TYR A 121 -4.33 3.65 14.20
N ASP A 122 -4.77 3.75 12.95
CA ASP A 122 -6.16 3.91 12.56
C ASP A 122 -6.59 2.72 11.69
N ASP A 123 -7.65 2.03 12.12
CA ASP A 123 -8.21 0.86 11.45
C ASP A 123 -9.27 1.19 10.37
N GLY A 124 -9.46 2.48 10.08
CA GLY A 124 -10.32 3.02 9.04
C GLY A 124 -11.81 2.98 9.36
N ARG A 125 -12.26 2.30 10.43
CA ARG A 125 -13.69 2.13 10.72
C ARG A 125 -14.39 3.45 11.06
N GLY A 126 -13.65 4.43 11.58
CA GLY A 126 -14.13 5.78 11.86
C GLY A 126 -14.17 6.72 10.65
N GLY A 127 -13.75 6.25 9.46
CA GLY A 127 -13.47 7.13 8.32
C GLY A 127 -12.06 7.73 8.40
N PRO A 128 -11.70 8.60 7.43
CA PRO A 128 -10.36 9.16 7.39
C PRO A 128 -10.09 10.09 8.58
N PRO A 129 -8.88 10.01 9.17
CA PRO A 129 -8.48 10.93 10.24
C PRO A 129 -8.36 12.36 9.69
N THR A 130 -8.68 13.34 10.53
CA THR A 130 -8.62 14.76 10.16
C THR A 130 -7.33 15.46 10.59
N GLY A 131 -6.51 14.81 11.42
CA GLY A 131 -5.20 15.31 11.85
C GLY A 131 -4.47 14.28 12.70
N GLY A 132 -3.30 14.65 13.20
CA GLY A 132 -2.38 13.80 13.93
C GLY A 132 -1.25 13.23 13.08
N LEU A 133 -0.47 12.36 13.71
CA LEU A 133 0.47 11.46 13.04
C LEU A 133 -0.17 10.09 13.03
N VAL A 134 -0.70 9.66 11.88
CA VAL A 134 -1.56 8.48 11.80
C VAL A 134 -0.98 7.46 10.83
N MET A 135 -1.03 6.19 11.19
CA MET A 135 -0.64 5.08 10.31
C MET A 135 -1.80 4.10 10.09
N SER A 136 -1.92 3.59 8.88
CA SER A 136 -2.90 2.56 8.51
C SER A 136 -2.26 1.51 7.60
N GLU A 137 -2.85 0.31 7.59
CA GLU A 137 -2.43 -0.78 6.71
C GLU A 137 -3.15 -0.68 5.36
N CYS A 138 -2.40 -0.89 4.29
CA CYS A 138 -2.94 -0.96 2.93
C CYS A 138 -2.33 -2.14 2.17
N TYR A 139 -2.84 -2.39 0.97
CA TYR A 139 -2.28 -3.41 0.08
C TYR A 139 -2.30 -2.88 -1.35
N PRO A 140 -1.16 -2.47 -1.95
CA PRO A 140 -1.11 -1.78 -3.25
C PRO A 140 -1.86 -2.49 -4.37
N TYR A 141 -1.90 -3.82 -4.38
CA TYR A 141 -2.68 -4.56 -5.36
C TYR A 141 -4.19 -4.27 -5.33
N THR A 142 -4.79 -3.99 -4.17
CA THR A 142 -6.20 -3.57 -4.12
C THR A 142 -6.37 -2.16 -4.67
N THR A 143 -5.36 -1.30 -4.53
CA THR A 143 -5.34 0.03 -5.16
C THR A 143 -5.32 -0.09 -6.68
N LEU A 144 -4.44 -0.94 -7.23
CA LEU A 144 -4.29 -1.13 -8.68
C LEU A 144 -5.60 -1.47 -9.38
N VAL A 145 -6.41 -2.36 -8.79
CA VAL A 145 -7.67 -2.82 -9.38
C VAL A 145 -8.89 -2.09 -8.81
N GLY A 146 -8.76 -1.39 -7.68
CA GLY A 146 -9.83 -0.69 -6.97
C GLY A 146 -9.97 0.77 -7.36
N ALA A 147 -8.89 1.41 -7.80
CA ALA A 147 -8.94 2.72 -8.44
C ALA A 147 -9.36 2.56 -9.91
N ALA A 148 -10.37 3.33 -10.33
CA ALA A 148 -10.84 3.31 -11.72
C ALA A 148 -9.80 3.95 -12.65
N GLU A 149 -9.08 4.95 -12.14
CA GLU A 149 -8.09 5.75 -12.84
C GLU A 149 -6.92 4.93 -13.39
N LEU A 150 -6.60 3.79 -12.76
CA LEU A 150 -5.53 2.89 -13.21
C LEU A 150 -5.98 1.92 -14.30
N GLY A 151 -7.29 1.79 -14.54
CA GLY A 151 -7.86 1.06 -15.69
C GLY A 151 -7.56 -0.44 -15.74
N TYR A 152 -7.37 -1.09 -14.59
CA TYR A 152 -7.19 -2.55 -14.49
C TYR A 152 -8.53 -3.27 -14.26
N ASP A 153 -9.41 -3.16 -15.25
CA ASP A 153 -10.81 -3.62 -15.14
C ASP A 153 -10.97 -5.14 -15.23
N GLN A 154 -9.95 -5.84 -15.74
CA GLN A 154 -9.97 -7.30 -15.95
C GLN A 154 -9.09 -8.03 -14.94
N GLU A 155 -7.84 -7.60 -14.79
CA GLU A 155 -6.87 -8.18 -13.86
C GLU A 155 -5.79 -7.18 -13.46
N ARG A 156 -5.16 -7.43 -12.31
CA ARG A 156 -3.96 -6.69 -11.88
C ARG A 156 -2.81 -6.82 -12.91
N PRO A 157 -1.90 -5.84 -12.99
CA PRO A 157 -0.71 -5.96 -13.82
C PRO A 157 0.19 -7.11 -13.37
N THR A 158 0.89 -7.72 -14.33
CA THR A 158 1.88 -8.78 -14.06
C THR A 158 3.29 -8.22 -13.91
N TYR A 159 3.46 -7.31 -12.94
CA TYR A 159 4.74 -6.64 -12.66
C TYR A 159 5.55 -7.31 -11.53
N LYS A 160 4.93 -7.92 -10.49
CA LYS A 160 5.72 -8.62 -9.43
C LYS A 160 5.90 -10.14 -9.65
N ARG A 161 4.82 -10.84 -10.01
CA ARG A 161 4.76 -12.32 -10.04
C ARG A 161 4.58 -12.86 -11.46
N ARG A 162 5.39 -13.86 -11.82
CA ARG A 162 5.32 -14.52 -13.12
C ARG A 162 3.98 -15.24 -13.30
N PRO A 163 3.18 -14.91 -14.32
CA PRO A 163 1.99 -15.69 -14.66
C PRO A 163 2.40 -17.02 -15.30
N ALA A 164 1.65 -18.09 -15.03
CA ALA A 164 1.97 -19.43 -15.53
C ALA A 164 2.08 -19.51 -17.07
N ARG A 165 1.31 -18.67 -17.78
CA ARG A 165 1.30 -18.56 -19.26
C ARG A 165 2.59 -18.00 -19.85
N VAL A 166 3.46 -17.35 -19.06
CA VAL A 166 4.69 -16.72 -19.55
C VAL A 166 5.89 -17.64 -19.31
N PRO A 167 6.64 -18.03 -20.37
CA PRO A 167 7.87 -18.81 -20.23
C PRO A 167 8.91 -18.12 -19.35
N THR A 168 9.64 -18.89 -18.52
CA THR A 168 10.65 -18.35 -17.60
C THR A 168 11.70 -17.49 -18.31
N ALA A 169 12.13 -17.89 -19.52
CA ALA A 169 13.12 -17.16 -20.30
C ALA A 169 12.65 -15.75 -20.73
N GLN A 170 11.35 -15.55 -20.90
CA GLN A 170 10.76 -14.27 -21.33
C GLN A 170 10.29 -13.41 -20.16
N TRP A 171 10.21 -14.00 -18.95
CA TRP A 171 9.58 -13.35 -17.81
C TRP A 171 10.17 -11.97 -17.48
N ARG A 172 11.50 -11.83 -17.50
CA ARG A 172 12.13 -10.54 -17.14
C ARG A 172 11.76 -9.41 -18.11
N ALA A 173 11.66 -9.71 -19.39
CA ALA A 173 11.28 -8.74 -20.41
C ALA A 173 9.79 -8.37 -20.29
N VAL A 174 8.90 -9.36 -20.22
CA VAL A 174 7.45 -9.14 -20.03
C VAL A 174 7.18 -8.35 -18.75
N ARG A 175 7.87 -8.70 -17.66
CA ARG A 175 7.75 -8.01 -16.38
C ARG A 175 8.17 -6.54 -16.44
N ALA A 176 9.22 -6.22 -17.20
CA ALA A 176 9.68 -4.86 -17.43
C ALA A 176 8.66 -4.05 -18.23
N GLU A 177 8.14 -4.61 -19.32
CA GLU A 177 7.13 -3.98 -20.17
C GLU A 177 5.80 -3.71 -19.42
N GLU A 178 5.35 -4.67 -18.61
CA GLU A 178 4.17 -4.51 -17.75
C GLU A 178 4.39 -3.44 -16.66
N CYS A 179 5.61 -3.30 -16.16
CA CYS A 179 5.99 -2.25 -15.22
C CYS A 179 5.92 -0.87 -15.88
N ASP A 180 6.47 -0.73 -17.09
CA ASP A 180 6.43 0.53 -17.84
C ASP A 180 4.99 0.91 -18.21
N THR A 181 4.14 -0.08 -18.52
CA THR A 181 2.69 0.12 -18.69
C THR A 181 2.01 0.60 -17.42
N LEU A 182 2.37 0.04 -16.25
CA LEU A 182 1.88 0.51 -14.96
C LEU A 182 2.31 1.97 -14.70
N ILE A 183 3.57 2.30 -14.94
CA ILE A 183 4.09 3.66 -14.75
C ILE A 183 3.39 4.66 -15.68
N ALA A 184 3.14 4.28 -16.94
CA ALA A 184 2.37 5.12 -17.87
C ALA A 184 0.95 5.39 -17.35
N ARG A 185 0.28 4.39 -16.77
CA ARG A 185 -1.04 4.55 -16.12
C ARG A 185 -0.95 5.43 -14.87
N MET A 186 0.09 5.26 -14.04
CA MET A 186 0.33 6.12 -12.88
C MET A 186 0.62 7.57 -13.28
N SER A 187 1.28 7.82 -14.41
CA SER A 187 1.47 9.17 -14.96
C SER A 187 0.12 9.86 -15.26
N GLY A 188 -0.88 9.09 -15.71
CA GLY A 188 -2.25 9.55 -15.89
C GLY A 188 -2.95 10.03 -14.60
N LEU A 189 -2.44 9.67 -13.42
CA LEU A 189 -2.94 10.18 -12.14
C LEU A 189 -2.65 11.66 -11.94
N ALA A 190 -1.82 12.30 -12.77
CA ALA A 190 -1.60 13.75 -12.71
C ALA A 190 -2.89 14.57 -12.85
N THR A 191 -3.92 14.01 -13.50
CA THR A 191 -5.24 14.63 -13.67
C THR A 191 -6.35 13.98 -12.83
N ALA A 192 -6.00 13.05 -11.93
CA ALA A 192 -6.95 12.41 -11.03
C ALA A 192 -7.30 13.31 -9.82
N ASP A 193 -8.29 12.90 -9.02
CA ASP A 193 -8.60 13.50 -7.72
C ASP A 193 -8.50 12.43 -6.61
N PRO A 194 -7.49 12.49 -5.72
CA PRO A 194 -6.38 13.45 -5.72
C PRO A 194 -5.36 13.14 -6.83
N PRO A 195 -4.59 14.13 -7.29
CA PRO A 195 -3.56 13.91 -8.29
C PRO A 195 -2.32 13.21 -7.71
N LEU A 196 -1.49 12.65 -8.59
CA LEU A 196 -0.11 12.23 -8.30
C LEU A 196 0.81 12.73 -9.42
N LEU A 197 1.77 13.58 -9.09
CA LEU A 197 2.67 14.25 -10.04
C LEU A 197 4.05 13.59 -10.01
N LEU A 198 4.20 12.44 -10.65
CA LEU A 198 5.48 11.69 -10.68
C LEU A 198 6.66 12.54 -11.20
N SER A 199 6.41 13.50 -12.08
CA SER A 199 7.45 14.37 -12.64
C SER A 199 7.92 15.47 -11.68
N SER A 200 7.28 15.67 -10.53
CA SER A 200 7.59 16.79 -9.61
C SER A 200 8.86 16.59 -8.80
N HIS A 201 9.35 15.35 -8.66
CA HIS A 201 10.55 15.02 -7.90
C HIS A 201 11.57 14.27 -8.77
N PRO A 202 12.88 14.56 -8.70
CA PRO A 202 13.88 13.93 -9.56
C PRO A 202 13.92 12.41 -9.47
N VAL A 203 13.68 11.82 -8.29
CA VAL A 203 13.73 10.35 -8.10
C VAL A 203 12.51 9.68 -8.75
N SER A 204 11.29 10.17 -8.51
CA SER A 204 10.08 9.62 -9.14
C SER A 204 10.03 9.91 -10.64
N ARG A 205 10.64 11.02 -11.10
CA ARG A 205 10.72 11.36 -12.53
C ARG A 205 11.49 10.31 -13.34
N ARG A 206 12.53 9.69 -12.76
CA ARG A 206 13.26 8.59 -13.42
C ARG A 206 12.37 7.39 -13.76
N LEU A 207 11.23 7.20 -13.09
CA LEU A 207 10.24 6.21 -13.50
C LEU A 207 9.70 6.50 -14.91
N LEU A 208 9.51 7.78 -15.24
CA LEU A 208 9.02 8.21 -16.56
C LEU A 208 10.13 8.23 -17.62
N ASP A 209 11.34 8.61 -17.22
CA ASP A 209 12.43 8.89 -18.16
C ASP A 209 13.25 7.62 -18.53
N GLU A 210 13.25 6.61 -17.67
CA GLU A 210 14.06 5.40 -17.83
C GLU A 210 13.18 4.16 -17.98
N PRO A 211 13.52 3.21 -18.89
CA PRO A 211 12.79 1.96 -19.01
C PRO A 211 13.01 1.06 -17.80
N SER A 212 12.05 0.17 -17.52
CA SER A 212 12.19 -0.77 -16.41
C SER A 212 13.35 -1.75 -16.64
N PRO A 213 14.25 -1.93 -15.65
CA PRO A 213 15.42 -2.78 -15.81
C PRO A 213 15.04 -4.27 -15.75
N GLN A 214 15.72 -5.11 -16.52
CA GLN A 214 15.44 -6.56 -16.52
C GLN A 214 16.17 -7.31 -15.40
N ARG A 215 17.25 -6.73 -14.85
CA ARG A 215 18.02 -7.35 -13.76
C ARG A 215 17.18 -7.36 -12.49
N ALA A 216 17.11 -8.52 -11.82
CA ALA A 216 16.16 -8.73 -10.73
C ALA A 216 16.31 -7.74 -9.56
N VAL A 217 17.54 -7.41 -9.18
CA VAL A 217 17.83 -6.46 -8.09
C VAL A 217 17.41 -5.04 -8.46
N ASP A 218 17.78 -4.56 -9.66
CA ASP A 218 17.40 -3.21 -10.13
C ASP A 218 15.89 -3.08 -10.30
N TYR A 219 15.24 -4.16 -10.73
CA TYR A 219 13.79 -4.18 -10.85
C TYR A 219 13.12 -4.11 -9.49
N LYS A 220 13.61 -4.87 -8.48
CA LYS A 220 13.06 -4.80 -7.12
C LYS A 220 13.23 -3.39 -6.55
N HIS A 221 14.40 -2.79 -6.71
CA HIS A 221 14.64 -1.39 -6.34
C HIS A 221 13.59 -0.46 -6.96
N ARG A 222 13.33 -0.57 -8.27
CA ARG A 222 12.30 0.23 -8.95
C ARG A 222 10.87 -0.09 -8.49
N GLU A 223 10.55 -1.37 -8.30
CA GLU A 223 9.25 -1.88 -7.83
C GLU A 223 8.89 -1.25 -6.47
N ASP A 224 9.85 -1.19 -5.55
CA ASP A 224 9.63 -0.72 -4.18
C ASP A 224 9.22 0.75 -4.14
N LEU A 225 9.83 1.56 -5.01
CA LEU A 225 9.45 2.96 -5.16
C LEU A 225 8.04 3.12 -5.74
N ILE A 226 7.68 2.29 -6.73
CA ILE A 226 6.34 2.29 -7.35
C ILE A 226 5.29 1.97 -6.29
N ASP A 227 5.52 0.93 -5.48
CA ASP A 227 4.57 0.53 -4.45
C ASP A 227 4.47 1.54 -3.32
N ALA A 228 5.59 2.15 -2.92
CA ALA A 228 5.56 3.24 -1.95
C ALA A 228 4.76 4.45 -2.46
N LEU A 229 4.91 4.83 -3.73
CA LEU A 229 4.11 5.89 -4.35
C LEU A 229 2.63 5.52 -4.42
N LEU A 230 2.30 4.27 -4.72
CA LEU A 230 0.92 3.77 -4.69
C LEU A 230 0.36 3.83 -3.27
N CYS A 231 1.08 3.39 -2.24
CA CYS A 231 0.68 3.51 -0.84
C CYS A 231 0.39 4.97 -0.47
N ALA A 232 1.27 5.90 -0.84
CA ALA A 232 1.11 7.33 -0.54
C ALA A 232 -0.13 7.90 -1.22
N TRP A 233 -0.35 7.53 -2.49
CA TRP A 233 -1.55 7.94 -3.23
C TRP A 233 -2.83 7.32 -2.66
N THR A 234 -2.79 6.08 -2.17
CA THR A 234 -3.91 5.45 -1.47
C THR A 234 -4.26 6.18 -0.18
N ALA A 235 -3.26 6.63 0.59
CA ALA A 235 -3.49 7.47 1.77
C ALA A 235 -4.18 8.79 1.39
N ALA A 236 -3.74 9.45 0.31
CA ALA A 236 -4.37 10.66 -0.20
C ALA A 236 -5.82 10.40 -0.67
N LEU A 237 -6.05 9.32 -1.42
CA LEU A 237 -7.39 8.92 -1.90
C LEU A 237 -8.33 8.64 -0.72
N TRP A 238 -7.84 7.94 0.31
CA TRP A 238 -8.59 7.69 1.55
C TRP A 238 -8.93 8.97 2.29
N SER A 239 -7.94 9.86 2.48
CA SER A 239 -8.17 11.14 3.16
C SER A 239 -9.17 12.03 2.41
N ARG A 240 -9.11 12.04 1.07
CA ARG A 240 -9.94 12.88 0.21
C ARG A 240 -11.38 12.39 0.10
N HIS A 241 -11.57 11.08 -0.06
CA HIS A 241 -12.88 10.52 -0.45
C HIS A 241 -13.46 9.52 0.55
N GLY A 242 -12.67 9.09 1.54
CA GLY A 242 -13.11 8.15 2.57
C GLY A 242 -13.81 6.92 1.98
N LEU A 243 -14.93 6.54 2.60
CA LEU A 243 -15.72 5.37 2.22
C LEU A 243 -16.45 5.51 0.87
N ALA A 244 -16.50 6.71 0.28
CA ALA A 244 -17.12 6.89 -1.04
C ALA A 244 -16.29 6.22 -2.15
N ARG A 245 -14.96 6.23 -2.01
CA ARG A 245 -14.01 5.63 -2.98
C ARG A 245 -13.23 4.44 -2.42
N CYS A 246 -13.20 4.28 -1.10
CA CYS A 246 -12.51 3.17 -0.43
C CYS A 246 -13.49 2.32 0.40
N GLN A 247 -12.98 1.18 0.88
CA GLN A 247 -13.63 0.32 1.85
C GLN A 247 -12.61 -0.15 2.89
N VAL A 248 -13.11 -0.54 4.06
CA VAL A 248 -12.32 -1.17 5.11
C VAL A 248 -12.60 -2.67 5.08
N LEU A 249 -11.56 -3.47 4.88
CA LEU A 249 -11.64 -4.92 4.94
C LEU A 249 -11.48 -5.36 6.39
N ALA A 250 -12.32 -6.30 6.85
CA ALA A 250 -12.54 -6.68 8.25
C ALA A 250 -13.19 -5.58 9.12
N ALA A 251 -14.04 -4.74 8.53
CA ALA A 251 -14.75 -3.66 9.24
C ALA A 251 -15.67 -4.16 10.37
N ASP A 252 -16.18 -5.39 10.26
CA ASP A 252 -17.05 -6.09 11.22
C ASP A 252 -16.26 -6.80 12.34
N SER A 253 -14.95 -6.57 12.44
CA SER A 253 -14.14 -7.09 13.54
C SER A 253 -14.70 -6.68 14.89
N LEU A 254 -14.85 -7.66 15.79
CA LEU A 254 -15.30 -7.45 17.18
C LEU A 254 -14.21 -6.85 18.08
N VAL A 255 -12.99 -6.70 17.58
CA VAL A 255 -11.88 -6.07 18.28
C VAL A 255 -12.17 -4.56 18.44
N PRO A 256 -11.87 -3.94 19.60
CA PRO A 256 -12.09 -2.51 19.81
C PRO A 256 -11.50 -1.60 18.70
N PRO A 257 -12.13 -0.45 18.40
CA PRO A 257 -11.58 0.58 17.50
C PRO A 257 -10.12 0.93 17.81
N GLY A 258 -9.30 1.07 16.76
CA GLY A 258 -7.86 1.34 16.87
C GLY A 258 -7.01 0.10 17.18
N CYS A 259 -7.61 -1.09 17.19
CA CYS A 259 -6.91 -2.36 17.43
C CYS A 259 -7.23 -3.44 16.40
N ALA A 260 -8.21 -3.24 15.50
CA ALA A 260 -8.60 -4.29 14.57
C ALA A 260 -7.59 -4.47 13.42
N PRO A 261 -7.28 -5.73 13.02
CA PRO A 261 -6.46 -6.01 11.85
C PRO A 261 -7.25 -5.77 10.57
N THR A 262 -7.16 -4.54 10.04
CA THR A 262 -7.88 -4.11 8.85
C THR A 262 -6.94 -3.79 7.70
N ILE A 263 -7.48 -3.77 6.49
CA ILE A 263 -6.82 -3.23 5.30
C ILE A 263 -7.74 -2.17 4.72
N ILE A 264 -7.24 -0.95 4.55
CA ILE A 264 -7.96 0.11 3.83
C ILE A 264 -7.64 -0.03 2.34
N ALA A 265 -8.68 -0.12 1.52
CA ALA A 265 -8.55 -0.44 0.09
C ALA A 265 -9.47 0.43 -0.78
N PRO A 266 -8.98 1.04 -1.86
CA PRO A 266 -9.83 1.61 -2.90
C PRO A 266 -10.79 0.56 -3.46
N ALA A 267 -12.03 0.95 -3.76
CA ALA A 267 -13.09 0.01 -4.08
C ALA A 267 -14.10 0.55 -5.08
N ARG A 268 -14.27 -0.20 -6.17
CA ARG A 268 -15.36 -0.05 -7.13
C ARG A 268 -16.65 -0.67 -6.60
N PRO A 269 -17.83 -0.31 -7.12
CA PRO A 269 -19.11 -0.88 -6.68
C PRO A 269 -19.13 -2.41 -6.67
N GLU A 270 -18.59 -3.05 -7.70
CA GLU A 270 -18.53 -4.51 -7.87
C GLU A 270 -17.57 -5.24 -6.92
N GLN A 271 -16.72 -4.50 -6.19
CA GLN A 271 -15.78 -5.03 -5.19
C GLN A 271 -16.30 -4.86 -3.75
N ARG A 272 -17.42 -4.15 -3.58
CA ARG A 272 -18.03 -3.96 -2.26
C ARG A 272 -18.89 -5.16 -1.90
N PRO A 273 -19.15 -5.40 -0.61
CA PRO A 273 -20.16 -6.38 -0.20
C PRO A 273 -21.47 -6.06 -0.92
N SER A 274 -22.13 -7.09 -1.46
CA SER A 274 -23.54 -6.96 -1.82
C SER A 274 -24.29 -6.50 -0.58
N PRO A 275 -25.23 -5.53 -0.70
CA PRO A 275 -26.12 -5.22 0.41
C PRO A 275 -26.80 -6.53 0.83
N CYS A 276 -26.73 -6.83 2.14
CA CYS A 276 -27.37 -8.02 2.68
C CYS A 276 -28.87 -7.90 2.36
N THR A 277 -29.38 -8.76 1.48
CA THR A 277 -30.82 -8.81 1.24
C THR A 277 -31.41 -9.51 2.47
N PRO A 278 -32.46 -8.99 3.13
CA PRO A 278 -33.03 -9.59 4.35
C PRO A 278 -33.56 -11.02 4.20
N MET A 279 -33.44 -11.65 3.01
CA MET A 279 -33.90 -13.01 2.74
C MET A 279 -32.86 -14.11 3.06
N ASP A 280 -31.59 -13.78 3.32
CA ASP A 280 -30.54 -14.78 3.56
C ASP A 280 -30.35 -15.17 5.05
N LEU A 281 -31.33 -14.85 5.91
CA LEU A 281 -31.36 -15.22 7.34
C LEU A 281 -32.47 -16.25 7.65
N ARG A 282 -32.71 -17.23 6.78
CA ARG A 282 -33.60 -18.37 7.07
C ARG A 282 -32.87 -19.69 6.99
#